data_AF-A0A2D7HM63-F1
#
_entry.id   AF-A0A2D7HM63-F1
#
_cell.length_a   1.000
_cell.length_b   1.000
_cell.length_c   1.000
_cell.angle_alpha   90.00
_cell.angle_beta   90.00
_cell.angle_gamma   90.00
#
_symmetry.space_group_name_H-M   'P 1'
#
loop_
_entity.id
_entity.type
_entity.pdbx_description
1 polymer ?
#
loop_
_entity_poly.entity_id
_entity_poly.type
_entity_poly.pdbx_seq_one_letter_code
_entity_poly.pdbx_strand_id
1 'polypeptide(L)'
;MNQQRSKTAFTLVEVLVVIVILSIMGAMVTTAVSGVTTTAKRSRTKTIISIVDSVLAEHYANLKYRQLPVEIPDLFLPSGNANEVGYEVLASEAARVRLMMIRDLQRMEIPDRLSDITTAPSQMYAATNQVLIDNSGNVINTRDQKNQRNIMSVSWYSPNATFLNGGDNIPSRLAAYRNRMPTGLTLNSPEALANQGAECLYLIMATSFVGGSPALEAIPAANIGDTDNDGLREILDGWGNPLGFIRWPVGYFDPDLSIDKTIPDEFDLFRSDYAYTMVPGSTSSSAGAYDVFTNVNFNNGTIKPWSMRPLVFSAGADGEYGITTNPITAAGVPMANYNYQASNWWWPTTVDYYGQELPSRTGNSTRPFPDPYLRVFVNSNLNNGQFAGRLPGQPLPTTTSVNELTDNINNYQLQVSPR
;
A
#
# COMPACT_ATOMS: atom_id res chain seq x y z
N MET A 1 -46.15 -60.65 44.61
CA MET A 1 -46.47 -60.61 43.16
C MET A 1 -45.35 -59.84 42.46
N ASN A 2 -44.36 -60.54 41.90
CA ASN A 2 -43.31 -59.93 41.07
C ASN A 2 -43.71 -60.12 39.61
N GLN A 3 -44.24 -59.07 38.97
CA GLN A 3 -44.39 -59.04 37.52
C GLN A 3 -43.00 -58.99 36.90
N GLN A 4 -42.50 -60.12 36.40
CA GLN A 4 -41.32 -60.14 35.53
C GLN A 4 -41.70 -59.49 34.20
N ARG A 5 -41.19 -58.28 33.99
CA ARG A 5 -41.32 -57.52 32.75
C ARG A 5 -40.54 -58.26 31.65
N SER A 6 -41.25 -58.84 30.68
CA SER A 6 -40.64 -59.40 29.46
C SER A 6 -39.84 -58.29 28.77
N LYS A 7 -38.52 -58.45 28.67
CA LYS A 7 -37.68 -57.59 27.84
C LYS A 7 -37.82 -58.07 26.40
N THR A 8 -38.68 -57.43 25.63
CA THR A 8 -38.75 -57.61 24.17
C THR A 8 -37.40 -57.18 23.57
N ALA A 9 -36.65 -58.14 23.02
CA ALA A 9 -35.42 -57.87 22.30
C ALA A 9 -35.75 -57.32 20.90
N PHE A 10 -35.08 -56.24 20.51
CA PHE A 10 -35.25 -55.61 19.19
C PHE A 10 -34.74 -56.53 18.08
N THR A 11 -35.44 -56.53 16.95
CA THR A 11 -35.02 -57.31 15.78
C THR A 11 -33.90 -56.59 15.04
N LEU A 12 -32.98 -57.33 14.42
CA LEU A 12 -31.85 -56.78 13.66
C LEU A 12 -32.33 -55.81 12.55
N VAL A 13 -33.48 -56.09 11.95
CA VAL A 13 -34.11 -55.26 10.92
C VAL A 13 -34.51 -53.89 11.48
N GLU A 14 -35.07 -53.84 12.68
CA GLU A 14 -35.50 -52.61 13.35
C GLU A 14 -34.31 -51.68 13.63
N VAL A 15 -33.20 -52.26 14.11
CA VAL A 15 -31.96 -51.52 14.36
C VAL A 15 -31.34 -51.03 13.05
N LEU A 16 -31.37 -51.83 11.98
CA LEU A 16 -30.82 -51.46 10.68
C LEU A 16 -31.63 -50.31 10.05
N VAL A 17 -32.96 -50.34 10.11
CA VAL A 17 -33.82 -49.26 9.63
C VAL A 17 -33.56 -47.95 10.39
N VAL A 18 -33.41 -48.01 11.71
CA VAL A 18 -33.10 -46.82 12.52
C VAL A 18 -31.75 -46.22 12.15
N ILE A 19 -30.71 -47.05 11.97
CA ILE A 19 -29.39 -46.55 11.57
C ILE A 19 -29.44 -45.91 10.17
N VAL A 20 -30.18 -46.50 9.23
CA VAL A 20 -30.36 -45.92 7.89
C VAL A 20 -31.08 -44.56 7.97
N ILE A 21 -32.18 -44.46 8.72
CA ILE A 21 -32.90 -43.18 8.89
C ILE A 21 -32.00 -42.14 9.55
N LEU A 22 -31.28 -42.50 10.62
CA LEU A 22 -30.34 -41.59 11.30
C LEU A 22 -29.19 -41.17 10.38
N SER A 23 -28.70 -42.05 9.52
CA SER A 23 -27.65 -41.71 8.55
C SER A 23 -28.13 -40.71 7.50
N ILE A 24 -29.36 -40.87 6.99
CA ILE A 24 -29.95 -39.97 5.99
C ILE A 24 -30.26 -38.61 6.63
N MET A 25 -30.87 -38.60 7.81
CA MET A 25 -31.13 -37.37 8.56
C MET A 25 -29.83 -36.66 8.95
N GLY A 26 -28.84 -37.40 9.42
CA GLY A 26 -27.52 -36.87 9.76
C GLY A 26 -26.81 -36.24 8.56
N ALA A 27 -26.84 -36.91 7.40
CA ALA A 27 -26.27 -36.38 6.17
C ALA A 27 -26.94 -35.05 5.74
N MET A 28 -28.27 -34.98 5.77
CA MET A 28 -29.02 -33.79 5.38
C MET A 28 -28.82 -32.61 6.35
N VAL A 29 -28.76 -32.87 7.65
CA VAL A 29 -28.51 -31.82 8.66
C VAL A 29 -27.09 -31.28 8.53
N THR A 30 -26.09 -32.14 8.29
CA THR A 30 -24.69 -31.71 8.20
C THR A 30 -24.46 -30.78 7.00
N THR A 31 -25.06 -31.07 5.84
CA THR A 31 -24.96 -30.22 4.64
C THR A 31 -25.71 -28.89 4.80
N ALA A 32 -26.86 -28.89 5.48
CA ALA A 32 -27.59 -27.65 5.77
C ALA A 32 -26.80 -26.75 6.74
N VAL A 33 -26.24 -27.33 7.81
CA VAL A 33 -25.45 -26.59 8.81
C VAL A 33 -24.16 -26.05 8.20
N SER A 34 -23.46 -26.82 7.35
CA SER A 34 -22.25 -26.34 6.69
C SER A 34 -22.55 -25.12 5.79
N GLY A 35 -23.65 -25.13 5.02
CA GLY A 35 -24.05 -23.97 4.21
C GLY A 35 -24.39 -22.72 5.04
N VAL A 36 -25.09 -22.89 6.17
CA VAL A 36 -25.44 -21.76 7.06
C VAL A 36 -24.19 -21.19 7.71
N THR A 37 -23.26 -22.03 8.15
CA THR A 37 -22.01 -21.58 8.79
C THR A 37 -21.11 -20.85 7.80
N THR A 38 -20.94 -21.34 6.56
CA THR A 38 -20.15 -20.61 5.53
C THR A 38 -20.78 -19.27 5.18
N THR A 39 -22.11 -19.20 5.07
CA THR A 39 -22.84 -17.93 4.84
C THR A 39 -22.63 -16.94 6.00
N ALA A 40 -22.71 -17.42 7.24
CA ALA A 40 -22.47 -16.60 8.43
C ALA A 40 -21.03 -16.09 8.50
N LYS A 41 -20.04 -16.94 8.21
CA LYS A 41 -18.62 -16.56 8.13
C LYS A 41 -18.40 -15.49 7.07
N ARG A 42 -18.93 -15.69 5.86
CA ARG A 42 -18.89 -14.70 4.77
C ARG A 42 -19.50 -13.36 5.17
N SER A 43 -20.70 -13.36 5.77
CA SER A 43 -21.35 -12.13 6.23
C SER A 43 -20.54 -11.39 7.30
N ARG A 44 -19.93 -12.14 8.24
CA ARG A 44 -19.02 -11.58 9.24
C ARG A 44 -17.79 -10.94 8.59
N THR A 45 -17.14 -11.64 7.65
CA THR A 45 -15.98 -11.10 6.93
C THR A 45 -16.31 -9.80 6.20
N LYS A 46 -17.46 -9.74 5.50
CA LYS A 46 -17.92 -8.49 4.85
C LYS A 46 -18.07 -7.33 5.84
N THR A 47 -18.60 -7.61 7.03
CA THR A 47 -18.77 -6.59 8.08
C THR A 47 -17.43 -6.09 8.57
N ILE A 48 -16.48 -6.99 8.84
CA ILE A 48 -15.13 -6.63 9.29
C ILE A 48 -14.40 -5.80 8.22
N ILE A 49 -14.42 -6.25 6.95
CA ILE A 49 -13.80 -5.51 5.84
C ILE A 49 -14.44 -4.12 5.70
N SER A 50 -15.77 -4.00 5.82
CA SER A 50 -16.46 -2.70 5.75
C SER A 50 -16.06 -1.76 6.88
N ILE A 51 -15.88 -2.26 8.10
CA ILE A 51 -15.40 -1.46 9.23
C ILE A 51 -13.97 -0.98 8.96
N VAL A 52 -13.07 -1.89 8.59
CA VAL A 52 -11.68 -1.57 8.28
C VAL A 52 -11.58 -0.57 7.14
N ASP A 53 -12.35 -0.76 6.06
CA ASP A 53 -12.40 0.13 4.90
C ASP A 53 -12.85 1.53 5.29
N SER A 54 -13.84 1.67 6.18
CA SER A 54 -14.29 2.99 6.63
C SER A 54 -13.20 3.77 7.37
N VAL A 55 -12.41 3.09 8.21
CA VAL A 55 -11.29 3.70 8.95
C VAL A 55 -10.16 4.08 8.02
N LEU A 56 -9.80 3.17 7.10
CA LEU A 56 -8.76 3.43 6.10
C LEU A 56 -9.14 4.56 5.15
N ALA A 57 -10.40 4.60 4.70
CA ALA A 57 -10.90 5.65 3.82
C ALA A 57 -10.87 7.02 4.50
N GLU A 58 -11.29 7.11 5.77
CA GLU A 58 -11.19 8.34 6.56
C GLU A 58 -9.73 8.79 6.70
N HIS A 59 -8.84 7.86 7.07
CA HIS A 59 -7.43 8.16 7.24
C HIS A 59 -6.77 8.61 5.94
N TYR A 60 -7.04 7.91 4.83
CA TYR A 60 -6.53 8.24 3.51
C TYR A 60 -7.05 9.60 3.02
N ALA A 61 -8.32 9.91 3.28
CA ALA A 61 -8.89 11.22 2.98
C ALA A 61 -8.24 12.35 3.79
N ASN A 62 -7.92 12.10 5.07
CA ASN A 62 -7.25 13.08 5.94
C ASN A 62 -5.86 13.49 5.38
N LEU A 63 -5.10 12.53 4.84
CA LEU A 63 -3.77 12.79 4.27
C LEU A 63 -3.79 13.83 3.14
N LYS A 64 -4.91 14.00 2.43
CA LYS A 64 -5.06 14.99 1.34
C LYS A 64 -4.99 16.42 1.86
N TYR A 65 -5.54 16.66 3.05
CA TYR A 65 -5.67 18.00 3.63
C TYR A 65 -4.59 18.30 4.68
N ARG A 66 -3.69 17.35 4.92
CA ARG A 66 -2.64 17.50 5.90
C ARG A 66 -1.71 18.65 5.53
N GLN A 67 -1.48 19.52 6.52
CA GLN A 67 -0.42 20.50 6.44
C GLN A 67 0.93 19.79 6.58
N LEU A 68 1.85 20.11 5.68
CA LEU A 68 3.21 19.61 5.72
C LEU A 68 4.11 20.72 6.28
N PRO A 69 5.03 20.40 7.21
CA PRO A 69 6.09 21.32 7.59
C PRO A 69 7.05 21.45 6.40
N VAL A 70 6.67 22.26 5.41
CA VAL A 70 7.59 22.73 4.38
C VAL A 70 8.17 24.02 4.93
N GLU A 71 9.29 23.93 5.63
CA GLU A 71 10.13 25.12 5.72
C GLU A 71 10.87 25.17 4.38
N ILE A 72 10.43 26.08 3.51
CA ILE A 72 11.20 26.42 2.32
C ILE A 72 12.57 26.86 2.87
N PRO A 73 13.67 26.18 2.51
CA PRO A 73 14.99 26.55 2.97
C PRO A 73 15.13 28.05 2.77
N ASP A 74 15.47 28.77 3.86
CA ASP A 74 15.66 30.21 3.80
C ASP A 74 16.54 30.53 2.58
N LEU A 75 16.10 31.50 1.79
CA LEU A 75 16.73 31.99 0.57
C LEU A 75 18.15 32.53 0.81
N PHE A 76 18.68 32.38 2.02
CA PHE A 76 19.84 33.03 2.58
C PHE A 76 20.94 32.01 2.90
N LEU A 77 21.98 31.99 2.06
CA LEU A 77 23.33 31.75 2.54
C LEU A 77 23.94 33.14 2.72
N PRO A 78 24.05 33.67 3.96
CA PRO A 78 24.67 34.98 4.18
C PRO A 78 26.15 34.86 3.87
N SER A 79 26.56 35.22 2.66
CA SER A 79 27.87 35.83 2.51
C SER A 79 27.66 37.32 2.80
N GLY A 80 28.66 38.01 3.34
CA GLY A 80 28.47 39.36 3.87
C GLY A 80 28.40 40.48 2.83
N ASN A 81 28.03 40.21 1.57
CA ASN A 81 28.22 41.16 0.46
C ASN A 81 26.91 41.52 -0.27
N ALA A 82 26.80 42.77 -0.71
CA ALA A 82 25.75 43.20 -1.63
C ALA A 82 25.93 42.55 -3.02
N ASN A 83 24.82 42.18 -3.69
CA ASN A 83 24.76 41.44 -4.98
C ASN A 83 24.93 39.90 -4.89
N GLU A 84 24.28 39.26 -3.93
CA GLU A 84 24.39 37.80 -3.74
C GLU A 84 23.31 36.99 -4.46
N VAL A 85 23.68 35.74 -4.77
CA VAL A 85 22.83 34.77 -5.46
C VAL A 85 22.04 33.98 -4.42
N GLY A 86 20.76 34.30 -4.25
CA GLY A 86 19.79 33.48 -3.53
C GLY A 86 19.21 32.35 -4.39
N TYR A 87 18.28 31.59 -3.81
CA TYR A 87 17.69 30.41 -4.48
C TYR A 87 16.17 30.29 -4.31
N GLU A 88 15.41 30.45 -5.39
CA GLU A 88 13.95 30.28 -5.35
C GLU A 88 13.52 28.86 -5.76
N VAL A 89 12.55 28.29 -5.04
CA VAL A 89 11.88 27.04 -5.44
C VAL A 89 10.71 27.38 -6.36
N LEU A 90 10.69 26.82 -7.57
CA LEU A 90 9.60 27.04 -8.52
C LEU A 90 8.29 26.41 -8.00
N ALA A 91 7.14 27.01 -8.33
CA ALA A 91 5.83 26.51 -7.91
C ALA A 91 5.57 25.05 -8.34
N SER A 92 5.99 24.67 -9.55
CA SER A 92 5.88 23.29 -10.04
C SER A 92 6.80 22.31 -9.29
N GLU A 93 7.97 22.76 -8.86
CA GLU A 93 8.88 21.97 -8.03
C GLU A 93 8.35 21.82 -6.61
N ALA A 94 7.83 22.91 -6.02
CA ALA A 94 7.20 22.89 -4.71
C ALA A 94 6.00 21.93 -4.68
N ALA A 95 5.19 21.89 -5.74
CA ALA A 95 4.12 20.91 -5.90
C ALA A 95 4.65 19.46 -5.92
N ARG A 96 5.76 19.19 -6.63
CA ARG A 96 6.38 17.87 -6.67
C ARG A 96 6.95 17.46 -5.31
N VAL A 97 7.65 18.36 -4.63
CA VAL A 97 8.21 18.12 -3.29
C VAL A 97 7.08 17.79 -2.31
N ARG A 98 5.99 18.56 -2.36
CA ARG A 98 4.78 18.27 -1.58
C ARG A 98 4.22 16.88 -1.88
N LEU A 99 4.12 16.49 -3.16
CA LEU A 99 3.66 15.15 -3.55
C LEU A 99 4.57 14.05 -2.98
N MET A 100 5.90 14.22 -3.06
CA MET A 100 6.87 13.28 -2.49
C MET A 100 6.73 13.16 -0.97
N MET A 101 6.56 14.28 -0.27
CA MET A 101 6.34 14.31 1.17
C MET A 101 5.05 13.60 1.57
N ILE A 102 3.96 13.80 0.82
CA ILE A 102 2.70 13.11 1.08
C ILE A 102 2.84 11.60 0.86
N ARG A 103 3.56 11.14 -0.16
CA ARG A 103 3.78 9.71 -0.41
C ARG A 103 4.66 9.06 0.65
N ASP A 104 5.67 9.77 1.12
CA ASP A 104 6.48 9.33 2.27
C ASP A 104 5.62 9.26 3.54
N LEU A 105 4.73 10.23 3.75
CA LEU A 105 3.79 10.22 4.88
C LEU A 105 2.76 9.10 4.77
N GLN A 106 2.23 8.81 3.58
CA GLN A 106 1.37 7.65 3.31
C GLN A 106 2.07 6.36 3.72
N ARG A 107 3.37 6.23 3.42
CA ARG A 107 4.18 5.08 3.84
C ARG A 107 4.25 4.93 5.35
N MET A 108 4.50 6.04 6.05
CA MET A 108 4.70 6.05 7.49
C MET A 108 3.41 5.94 8.31
N GLU A 109 2.28 6.44 7.81
CA GLU A 109 1.01 6.44 8.55
C GLU A 109 0.07 5.30 8.18
N ILE A 110 0.14 4.83 6.94
CA ILE A 110 -0.59 3.65 6.44
C ILE A 110 0.44 2.61 5.96
N PRO A 111 1.27 2.03 6.86
CA PRO A 111 2.25 1.03 6.46
C PRO A 111 1.54 -0.20 5.90
N ASP A 112 2.06 -0.80 4.82
CA ASP A 112 1.65 -2.13 4.36
C ASP A 112 2.70 -3.21 4.63
N ARG A 113 3.85 -2.79 5.18
CA ARG A 113 5.03 -3.63 5.43
C ARG A 113 5.77 -3.24 6.69
N LEU A 114 6.47 -4.20 7.27
CA LEU A 114 7.41 -3.93 8.36
C LEU A 114 8.55 -3.00 7.93
N SER A 115 8.95 -3.04 6.66
CA SER A 115 9.96 -2.14 6.11
C SER A 115 9.52 -0.67 6.16
N ASP A 116 8.23 -0.38 6.04
CA ASP A 116 7.69 0.98 6.11
C ASP A 116 7.80 1.59 7.51
N ILE A 117 7.67 0.75 8.53
CA ILE A 117 7.76 1.17 9.94
C ILE A 117 9.22 1.32 10.35
N THR A 118 10.09 0.47 9.81
CA THR A 118 11.48 0.33 10.28
C THR A 118 12.47 1.20 9.53
N THR A 119 12.20 1.48 8.25
CA THR A 119 13.02 2.35 7.41
C THR A 119 12.89 3.81 7.85
N ALA A 120 13.94 4.59 7.62
CA ALA A 120 13.90 6.03 7.85
C ALA A 120 12.99 6.75 6.82
N PRO A 121 12.48 7.94 7.17
CA PRO A 121 11.86 8.86 6.22
C PRO A 121 12.74 9.15 5.00
N SER A 122 12.10 9.44 3.86
CA SER A 122 12.82 9.79 2.62
C SER A 122 13.48 11.16 2.75
N GLN A 123 14.71 11.31 2.26
CA GLN A 123 15.30 12.64 2.10
C GLN A 123 14.63 13.40 0.95
N MET A 124 14.23 14.65 1.21
CA MET A 124 13.52 15.50 0.25
C MET A 124 14.48 16.49 -0.41
N TYR A 125 14.33 16.65 -1.72
CA TYR A 125 15.16 17.52 -2.54
C TYR A 125 14.30 18.38 -3.45
N ALA A 126 14.64 19.66 -3.57
CA ALA A 126 14.02 20.59 -4.50
C ALA A 126 15.05 21.14 -5.48
N ALA A 127 14.67 21.27 -6.76
CA ALA A 127 15.41 22.09 -7.71
C ALA A 127 15.08 23.58 -7.54
N THR A 128 16.10 24.43 -7.57
CA THR A 128 15.98 25.87 -7.36
C THR A 128 16.67 26.67 -8.45
N ASN A 129 16.05 27.81 -8.78
CA ASN A 129 16.65 28.81 -9.64
C ASN A 129 17.52 29.75 -8.80
N GLN A 130 18.62 30.19 -9.40
CA GLN A 130 19.47 31.23 -8.82
C GLN A 130 18.80 32.60 -9.02
N VAL A 131 18.70 33.40 -7.96
CA VAL A 131 18.10 34.74 -7.99
C VAL A 131 19.07 35.78 -7.45
N LEU A 132 19.06 37.00 -7.98
CA LEU A 132 19.81 38.12 -7.43
C LEU A 132 18.93 38.88 -6.43
N ILE A 133 19.46 39.14 -5.24
CA ILE A 133 18.72 39.78 -4.14
C ILE A 133 19.32 41.15 -3.82
N ASP A 134 18.48 42.13 -3.48
CA ASP A 134 18.91 43.45 -2.98
C ASP A 134 19.28 43.42 -1.48
N ASN A 135 19.81 44.53 -0.96
CA ASN A 135 20.13 44.67 0.47
C ASN A 135 18.89 44.65 1.38
N SER A 136 17.68 44.62 0.83
CA SER A 136 16.41 44.55 1.57
C SER A 136 15.78 43.15 1.53
N GLY A 137 16.44 42.16 0.90
CA GLY A 137 15.91 40.80 0.78
C GLY A 137 14.93 40.59 -0.38
N ASN A 138 14.74 41.58 -1.27
CA ASN A 138 13.85 41.45 -2.42
C ASN A 138 14.58 40.87 -3.63
N VAL A 139 13.89 40.03 -4.39
CA VAL A 139 14.39 39.47 -5.65
C VAL A 139 14.39 40.57 -6.72
N ILE A 140 15.56 40.91 -7.26
CA ILE A 140 15.74 41.91 -8.32
C ILE A 140 15.80 41.25 -9.71
N ASN A 141 16.33 40.02 -9.79
CA ASN A 141 16.50 39.32 -11.05
C ASN A 141 16.52 37.80 -10.82
N THR A 142 16.01 37.01 -11.77
CA THR A 142 15.99 35.55 -11.68
C THR A 142 16.72 34.95 -12.88
N ARG A 143 17.40 33.82 -12.66
CA ARG A 143 18.02 33.07 -13.74
C ARG A 143 17.17 31.85 -14.09
N ASP A 144 16.49 31.92 -15.23
CA ASP A 144 15.54 30.88 -15.68
C ASP A 144 16.18 29.71 -16.45
N GLN A 145 17.51 29.67 -16.55
CA GLN A 145 18.20 28.64 -17.31
C GLN A 145 18.14 27.28 -16.59
N LYS A 146 17.42 26.32 -17.18
CA LYS A 146 17.24 24.96 -16.63
C LYS A 146 18.55 24.23 -16.31
N ASN A 147 19.60 24.47 -17.11
CA ASN A 147 20.91 23.85 -16.96
C ASN A 147 21.73 24.37 -15.78
N GLN A 148 21.28 25.40 -15.07
CA GLN A 148 21.96 26.03 -13.93
C GLN A 148 21.16 25.91 -12.61
N ARG A 149 20.10 25.12 -12.60
CA ARG A 149 19.28 24.89 -11.39
C ARG A 149 20.01 24.07 -10.34
N ASN A 150 20.09 24.58 -9.12
CA ASN A 150 20.76 23.87 -8.03
C ASN A 150 19.78 22.99 -7.25
N ILE A 151 20.26 21.88 -6.69
CA ILE A 151 19.47 21.03 -5.79
C ILE A 151 19.76 21.44 -4.35
N MET A 152 18.70 21.65 -3.57
CA MET A 152 18.77 21.84 -2.13
C MET A 152 17.98 20.78 -1.39
N SER A 153 18.45 20.44 -0.18
CA SER A 153 17.68 19.61 0.75
C SER A 153 16.56 20.44 1.36
N VAL A 154 15.35 19.89 1.35
CA VAL A 154 14.19 20.50 2.01
C VAL A 154 14.06 19.90 3.41
N SER A 155 13.63 20.72 4.37
CA SER A 155 13.32 20.25 5.71
C SER A 155 12.20 19.20 5.67
N TRP A 156 12.44 18.06 6.30
CA TRP A 156 11.48 16.99 6.48
C TRP A 156 11.82 16.19 7.74
N TYR A 157 11.14 15.08 7.96
CA TYR A 157 11.55 14.10 8.97
C TYR A 157 12.98 13.59 8.70
N SER A 158 13.68 13.22 9.76
CA SER A 158 15.11 12.94 9.66
C SER A 158 15.36 11.68 8.82
N PRO A 159 16.21 11.75 7.77
CA PRO A 159 16.57 10.57 6.97
C PRO A 159 17.43 9.56 7.73
N ASN A 160 17.85 9.89 8.96
CA ASN A 160 18.63 9.03 9.84
C ASN A 160 17.77 8.37 10.94
N ALA A 161 16.47 8.68 11.03
CA ALA A 161 15.58 8.18 12.07
C ALA A 161 15.05 6.77 11.76
N THR A 162 15.95 5.79 11.74
CA THR A 162 15.59 4.36 11.64
C THR A 162 14.99 3.84 12.94
N PHE A 163 14.37 2.65 12.90
CA PHE A 163 13.89 1.96 14.10
C PHE A 163 14.97 1.76 15.17
N LEU A 164 16.20 1.45 14.74
CA LEU A 164 17.33 1.15 15.64
C LEU A 164 18.03 2.41 16.17
N ASN A 165 18.03 3.51 15.41
CA ASN A 165 18.75 4.74 15.79
C ASN A 165 17.87 5.78 16.51
N GLY A 166 16.59 5.47 16.79
CA GLY A 166 15.76 6.24 17.72
C GLY A 166 15.74 7.75 17.47
N GLY A 167 15.74 8.20 16.22
CA GLY A 167 15.69 9.63 15.91
C GLY A 167 14.31 10.23 16.24
N ASP A 168 14.29 11.30 17.03
CA ASP A 168 13.05 11.95 17.50
C ASP A 168 12.24 12.66 16.40
N ASN A 169 12.85 12.92 15.24
CA ASN A 169 12.20 13.64 14.14
C ASN A 169 11.45 12.67 13.19
N ILE A 170 10.36 12.08 13.69
CA ILE A 170 9.44 11.20 12.95
C ILE A 170 7.96 11.56 13.22
N PRO A 171 7.02 11.18 12.34
CA PRO A 171 5.60 11.34 12.62
C PRO A 171 5.18 10.64 13.92
N SER A 172 4.28 11.25 14.69
CA SER A 172 3.78 10.70 15.96
C SER A 172 3.12 9.32 15.79
N ARG A 173 2.43 9.08 14.68
CA ARG A 173 1.85 7.76 14.35
C ARG A 173 2.93 6.70 14.11
N LEU A 174 3.98 7.06 13.37
CA LEU A 174 5.10 6.15 13.16
C LEU A 174 5.77 5.81 14.50
N ALA A 175 5.99 6.80 15.37
CA ALA A 175 6.50 6.55 16.71
C ALA A 175 5.58 5.62 17.52
N ALA A 176 4.26 5.80 17.41
CA ALA A 176 3.26 4.96 18.06
C ALA A 176 3.27 3.50 17.54
N TYR A 177 3.53 3.28 16.25
CA TYR A 177 3.73 1.95 15.67
C TYR A 177 5.01 1.30 16.18
N ARG A 178 6.13 2.04 16.17
CA ARG A 178 7.42 1.55 16.65
C ARG A 178 7.38 1.14 18.12
N ASN A 179 6.67 1.89 18.95
CA ASN A 179 6.48 1.56 20.38
C ASN A 179 5.63 0.30 20.63
N ARG A 180 4.87 -0.15 19.63
CA ARG A 180 4.05 -1.37 19.70
C ARG A 180 4.74 -2.59 19.10
N MET A 181 5.89 -2.42 18.46
CA MET A 181 6.64 -3.54 17.89
C MET A 181 7.29 -4.40 19.00
N PRO A 182 7.32 -5.74 18.85
CA PRO A 182 7.97 -6.62 19.80
C PRO A 182 9.50 -6.37 19.82
N THR A 183 10.10 -6.35 21.01
CA THR A 183 11.54 -6.08 21.20
C THR A 183 12.46 -7.20 20.68
N GLY A 184 11.91 -8.38 20.35
CA GLY A 184 12.64 -9.55 19.86
C GLY A 184 12.36 -9.91 18.39
N LEU A 185 11.61 -9.09 17.66
CA LEU A 185 11.19 -9.39 16.29
C LEU A 185 12.38 -9.35 15.32
N THR A 186 12.60 -10.43 14.58
CA THR A 186 13.59 -10.50 13.50
C THR A 186 12.99 -10.03 12.18
N LEU A 187 13.23 -8.76 11.84
CA LEU A 187 12.59 -8.00 10.74
C LEU A 187 12.73 -8.53 9.29
N ASN A 188 13.31 -9.71 9.08
CA ASN A 188 13.40 -10.37 7.77
C ASN A 188 13.26 -11.90 7.87
N SER A 189 12.74 -12.41 8.99
CA SER A 189 12.48 -13.85 9.10
C SER A 189 11.23 -14.22 8.30
N PRO A 190 11.14 -15.44 7.78
CA PRO A 190 9.98 -15.88 6.99
C PRO A 190 8.65 -15.68 7.72
N GLU A 191 8.64 -15.83 9.05
CA GLU A 191 7.48 -15.64 9.91
C GLU A 191 7.00 -14.18 9.86
N ALA A 192 7.87 -13.22 10.21
CA ALA A 192 7.56 -11.79 10.20
C ALA A 192 7.19 -11.23 8.81
N LEU A 193 7.48 -11.96 7.74
CA LEU A 193 7.17 -11.54 6.37
C LEU A 193 5.88 -12.16 5.82
N ALA A 194 5.40 -13.23 6.44
CA ALA A 194 4.24 -13.99 5.97
C ALA A 194 2.97 -13.15 6.08
N ASN A 195 2.75 -12.48 7.22
CA ASN A 195 1.53 -11.75 7.52
C ASN A 195 1.73 -10.24 7.72
N GLN A 196 2.90 -9.70 7.33
CA GLN A 196 3.26 -8.28 7.51
C GLN A 196 2.19 -7.26 7.11
N GLY A 197 1.42 -7.53 6.05
CA GLY A 197 0.32 -6.64 5.63
C GLY A 197 -0.85 -6.65 6.62
N ALA A 198 -1.22 -7.83 7.11
CA ALA A 198 -2.30 -8.01 8.08
C ALA A 198 -1.90 -7.48 9.47
N GLU A 199 -0.64 -7.65 9.87
CA GLU A 199 -0.08 -7.06 11.09
C GLU A 199 -0.06 -5.54 11.04
N CYS A 200 0.38 -4.96 9.91
CA CYS A 200 0.37 -3.52 9.72
C CYS A 200 -1.07 -2.96 9.76
N LEU A 201 -2.04 -3.70 9.20
CA LEU A 201 -3.45 -3.36 9.28
C LEU A 201 -3.95 -3.31 10.73
N TYR A 202 -3.58 -4.30 11.54
CA TYR A 202 -3.88 -4.29 12.97
C TYR A 202 -3.27 -3.07 13.68
N LEU A 203 -2.01 -2.72 13.39
CA LEU A 203 -1.36 -1.54 13.97
C LEU A 203 -2.10 -0.24 13.61
N ILE A 204 -2.53 -0.09 12.35
CA ILE A 204 -3.33 1.06 11.91
C ILE A 204 -4.63 1.14 12.71
N MET A 205 -5.35 0.01 12.84
CA MET A 205 -6.60 -0.06 13.60
C MET A 205 -6.40 0.20 15.10
N ALA A 206 -5.30 -0.28 15.68
CA ALA A 206 -4.97 -0.09 17.10
C ALA A 206 -4.56 1.35 17.47
N THR A 207 -4.27 2.20 16.48
CA THR A 207 -3.95 3.62 16.68
C THR A 207 -5.05 4.57 16.19
N SER A 208 -6.07 4.03 15.52
CA SER A 208 -7.18 4.79 14.96
C SER A 208 -8.38 4.80 15.90
N PHE A 209 -9.19 5.86 15.81
CA PHE A 209 -10.40 6.04 16.59
C PHE A 209 -11.58 6.26 15.65
N VAL A 210 -12.73 5.69 15.98
CA VAL A 210 -13.99 5.85 15.25
C VAL A 210 -15.03 6.30 16.25
N GLY A 211 -15.62 7.48 16.05
CA GLY A 211 -16.68 7.99 16.93
C GLY A 211 -16.25 8.18 18.39
N GLY A 212 -14.96 8.38 18.66
CA GLY A 212 -14.41 8.55 20.02
C GLY A 212 -14.02 7.26 20.73
N SER A 213 -14.34 6.09 20.15
CA SER A 213 -13.86 4.78 20.62
C SER A 213 -12.67 4.28 19.77
N PRO A 214 -11.76 3.47 20.33
CA PRO A 214 -10.72 2.80 19.54
C PRO A 214 -11.35 1.96 18.43
N ALA A 215 -10.80 2.02 17.21
CA ALA A 215 -11.35 1.30 16.05
C ALA A 215 -11.39 -0.22 16.27
N LEU A 216 -10.49 -0.75 17.11
CA LEU A 216 -10.41 -2.17 17.44
C LEU A 216 -11.65 -2.68 18.21
N GLU A 217 -12.35 -1.82 18.95
CA GLU A 217 -13.56 -2.22 19.69
C GLU A 217 -14.73 -2.58 18.75
N ALA A 218 -14.71 -2.06 17.52
CA ALA A 218 -15.71 -2.40 16.51
C ALA A 218 -15.52 -3.81 15.93
N ILE A 219 -14.37 -4.44 16.16
CA ILE A 219 -14.05 -5.78 15.66
C ILE A 219 -14.25 -6.81 16.78
N PRO A 220 -14.93 -7.94 16.52
CA PRO A 220 -15.06 -9.01 17.51
C PRO A 220 -13.69 -9.52 17.97
N ALA A 221 -13.49 -9.70 19.27
CA ALA A 221 -12.22 -10.21 19.82
C ALA A 221 -11.83 -11.59 19.29
N ALA A 222 -12.79 -12.42 18.86
CA ALA A 222 -12.54 -13.72 18.22
C ALA A 222 -11.92 -13.62 16.82
N ASN A 223 -11.94 -12.43 16.22
CA ASN A 223 -11.40 -12.11 14.90
C ASN A 223 -10.08 -11.32 15.03
N ILE A 224 -9.43 -11.38 16.18
CA ILE A 224 -8.12 -10.80 16.43
C ILE A 224 -7.26 -11.92 17.01
N GLY A 225 -6.16 -12.23 16.36
CA GLY A 225 -5.27 -13.32 16.74
C GLY A 225 -3.83 -13.06 16.31
N ASP A 226 -2.92 -13.91 16.73
CA ASP A 226 -1.54 -13.98 16.27
C ASP A 226 -1.39 -15.38 15.65
N THR A 227 -1.37 -15.45 14.33
CA THR A 227 -1.45 -16.73 13.59
C THR A 227 -0.09 -17.41 13.48
N ASP A 228 1.00 -16.64 13.45
CA ASP A 228 2.38 -17.14 13.30
C ASP A 228 3.24 -17.06 14.57
N ASN A 229 2.69 -16.55 15.68
CA ASN A 229 3.31 -16.42 17.00
C ASN A 229 4.55 -15.51 17.02
N ASP A 230 4.58 -14.48 16.17
CA ASP A 230 5.68 -13.51 16.13
C ASP A 230 5.47 -12.33 17.14
N GLY A 231 4.32 -12.30 17.80
CA GLY A 231 3.93 -11.30 18.79
C GLY A 231 3.20 -10.09 18.21
N LEU A 232 3.05 -10.02 16.88
CA LEU A 232 2.17 -9.09 16.20
C LEU A 232 0.80 -9.76 16.00
N ARG A 233 -0.26 -8.97 16.17
CA ARG A 233 -1.62 -9.47 15.99
C ARG A 233 -2.11 -9.09 14.61
N GLU A 234 -2.96 -9.92 14.06
CA GLU A 234 -3.64 -9.72 12.79
C GLU A 234 -5.16 -9.65 13.02
N ILE A 235 -5.85 -9.06 12.08
CA ILE A 235 -7.31 -9.13 12.00
C ILE A 235 -7.65 -10.34 11.14
N LEU A 236 -8.44 -11.25 11.70
CA LEU A 236 -8.84 -12.51 11.07
C LEU A 236 -10.24 -12.37 10.43
N ASP A 237 -10.43 -13.06 9.32
CA ASP A 237 -11.73 -13.21 8.68
C ASP A 237 -12.64 -14.23 9.41
N GLY A 238 -13.84 -14.46 8.89
CA GLY A 238 -14.79 -15.42 9.44
C GLY A 238 -14.30 -16.87 9.44
N TRP A 239 -13.26 -17.21 8.67
CA TRP A 239 -12.64 -18.53 8.60
C TRP A 239 -11.41 -18.69 9.48
N GLY A 240 -10.87 -17.58 9.99
CA GLY A 240 -9.69 -17.55 10.85
C GLY A 240 -8.40 -17.24 10.07
N ASN A 241 -8.50 -16.83 8.81
CA ASN A 241 -7.36 -16.42 8.02
C ASN A 241 -7.11 -14.91 8.22
N PRO A 242 -5.85 -14.44 8.22
CA PRO A 242 -5.55 -13.01 8.27
C PRO A 242 -6.19 -12.23 7.11
N LEU A 243 -6.51 -10.96 7.34
CA LEU A 243 -6.95 -10.06 6.27
C LEU A 243 -5.74 -9.49 5.53
N GLY A 244 -5.69 -9.73 4.23
CA GLY A 244 -4.68 -9.16 3.35
C GLY A 244 -4.85 -7.66 3.20
N PHE A 245 -3.72 -6.95 3.20
CA PHE A 245 -3.69 -5.50 3.05
C PHE A 245 -2.61 -5.08 2.05
N ILE A 246 -2.98 -4.20 1.11
CA ILE A 246 -2.06 -3.56 0.18
C ILE A 246 -2.38 -2.07 0.14
N ARG A 247 -1.42 -1.21 0.53
CA ARG A 247 -1.61 0.25 0.49
C ARG A 247 -1.81 0.75 -0.95
N TRP A 248 -0.93 0.31 -1.85
CA TRP A 248 -0.93 0.70 -3.26
C TRP A 248 -1.12 -0.50 -4.17
N PRO A 249 -2.38 -0.89 -4.48
CA PRO A 249 -2.68 -2.05 -5.32
C PRO A 249 -2.50 -1.74 -6.82
N VAL A 250 -1.28 -1.41 -7.26
CA VAL A 250 -0.99 -0.93 -8.64
C VAL A 250 -1.43 -1.92 -9.70
N GLY A 251 -1.27 -3.19 -9.37
CA GLY A 251 -1.54 -4.31 -10.24
C GLY A 251 -2.97 -4.83 -10.15
N TYR A 252 -3.79 -4.31 -9.24
CA TYR A 252 -5.13 -4.83 -9.02
C TYR A 252 -6.01 -4.63 -10.26
N PHE A 253 -6.66 -5.70 -10.63
CA PHE A 253 -7.66 -5.71 -11.67
C PHE A 253 -9.01 -5.84 -11.01
N ASP A 254 -9.83 -4.83 -11.26
CA ASP A 254 -11.17 -4.79 -10.74
C ASP A 254 -12.12 -5.44 -11.77
N PRO A 255 -12.67 -6.63 -11.48
CA PRO A 255 -13.61 -7.29 -12.38
C PRO A 255 -14.92 -6.51 -12.53
N ASP A 256 -15.30 -5.71 -11.54
CA ASP A 256 -16.57 -4.97 -11.52
C ASP A 256 -16.42 -3.55 -12.11
N LEU A 257 -15.20 -3.17 -12.54
CA LEU A 257 -14.88 -1.86 -13.12
C LEU A 257 -15.31 -0.67 -12.24
N SER A 258 -15.36 -0.86 -10.93
CA SER A 258 -15.60 0.19 -9.92
C SER A 258 -14.44 1.21 -9.84
N ILE A 259 -13.23 0.79 -10.22
CA ILE A 259 -12.04 1.64 -10.27
C ILE A 259 -11.87 2.26 -11.66
N ASP A 260 -12.05 3.58 -11.76
CA ASP A 260 -11.72 4.33 -12.96
C ASP A 260 -10.22 4.67 -13.00
N LYS A 261 -9.49 3.89 -13.80
CA LYS A 261 -8.04 4.00 -14.05
C LYS A 261 -7.63 5.23 -14.88
N THR A 262 -8.59 6.01 -15.36
CA THR A 262 -8.35 7.25 -16.12
C THR A 262 -8.38 8.49 -15.22
N ILE A 263 -8.82 8.35 -13.97
CA ILE A 263 -8.82 9.44 -12.99
C ILE A 263 -7.38 9.70 -12.54
N PRO A 264 -6.86 10.93 -12.66
CA PRO A 264 -5.54 11.29 -12.14
C PRO A 264 -5.42 11.08 -10.63
N ASP A 265 -4.18 10.87 -10.19
CA ASP A 265 -3.84 10.76 -8.76
C ASP A 265 -4.40 11.96 -7.96
N GLU A 266 -5.24 11.66 -6.97
CA GLU A 266 -5.90 12.66 -6.12
C GLU A 266 -4.90 13.47 -5.28
N PHE A 267 -3.67 12.96 -5.11
CA PHE A 267 -2.59 13.66 -4.40
C PHE A 267 -1.72 14.51 -5.33
N ASP A 268 -1.82 14.35 -6.65
CA ASP A 268 -1.06 15.13 -7.65
C ASP A 268 -1.94 16.10 -8.44
N LEU A 269 -2.56 17.04 -7.72
CA LEU A 269 -3.46 18.06 -8.29
C LEU A 269 -2.84 18.86 -9.45
N PHE A 270 -1.53 19.08 -9.41
CA PHE A 270 -0.80 19.89 -10.39
C PHE A 270 -0.09 19.08 -11.46
N ARG A 271 -0.22 17.75 -11.47
CA ARG A 271 0.49 16.86 -12.43
C ARG A 271 1.99 17.12 -12.41
N SER A 272 2.53 17.21 -11.19
CA SER A 272 3.90 17.57 -10.85
C SER A 272 4.84 16.37 -10.72
N ASP A 273 4.27 15.16 -10.71
CA ASP A 273 5.02 13.91 -10.69
C ASP A 273 6.02 13.80 -11.86
N TYR A 274 7.16 13.13 -11.61
CA TYR A 274 8.19 12.88 -12.61
C TYR A 274 7.68 12.25 -13.92
N ALA A 275 6.61 11.45 -13.92
CA ALA A 275 6.04 10.87 -15.13
C ALA A 275 5.47 11.90 -16.12
N TYR A 276 4.98 13.06 -15.65
CA TYR A 276 4.36 14.05 -16.53
C TYR A 276 5.38 14.94 -17.24
N THR A 277 6.52 15.19 -16.62
CA THR A 277 7.45 16.22 -17.07
C THR A 277 8.63 15.72 -17.90
N MET A 278 8.89 14.41 -17.92
CA MET A 278 10.25 13.91 -18.19
C MET A 278 10.34 12.70 -19.14
N VAL A 279 9.33 12.48 -19.98
CA VAL A 279 9.40 11.49 -21.07
C VAL A 279 9.58 12.24 -22.38
N PRO A 280 10.61 11.95 -23.19
CA PRO A 280 10.78 12.57 -24.50
C PRO A 280 9.50 12.43 -25.34
N GLY A 281 8.82 13.54 -25.62
CA GLY A 281 7.61 13.58 -26.44
C GLY A 281 6.26 13.41 -25.73
N SER A 282 6.21 13.24 -24.40
CA SER A 282 4.93 13.18 -23.67
C SER A 282 4.28 14.56 -23.55
N THR A 283 3.38 14.90 -24.48
CA THR A 283 2.50 16.08 -24.40
C THR A 283 1.18 15.79 -23.69
N SER A 284 0.88 14.52 -23.46
CA SER A 284 -0.38 14.11 -22.83
C SER A 284 -0.31 14.30 -21.31
N SER A 285 -1.26 15.05 -20.78
CA SER A 285 -1.50 15.19 -19.35
C SER A 285 -2.45 14.11 -18.81
N SER A 286 -3.02 13.24 -19.65
CA SER A 286 -4.01 12.23 -19.22
C SER A 286 -3.37 11.19 -18.32
N ALA A 287 -4.03 10.83 -17.22
CA ALA A 287 -3.62 9.70 -16.39
C ALA A 287 -3.70 8.39 -17.20
N GLY A 288 -3.00 7.37 -16.72
CA GLY A 288 -2.93 6.09 -17.41
C GLY A 288 -2.36 5.03 -16.49
N ALA A 289 -3.24 4.26 -15.88
CA ALA A 289 -2.84 3.05 -15.18
C ALA A 289 -2.18 2.06 -16.14
N TYR A 290 -1.29 1.24 -15.61
CA TYR A 290 -0.86 0.06 -16.33
C TYR A 290 -2.01 -0.94 -16.39
N ASP A 291 -2.37 -1.36 -17.59
CA ASP A 291 -3.30 -2.47 -17.80
C ASP A 291 -2.53 -3.71 -18.22
N VAL A 292 -2.46 -4.65 -17.28
CA VAL A 292 -1.74 -5.92 -17.37
C VAL A 292 -2.40 -6.86 -18.39
N PHE A 293 -3.71 -6.71 -18.63
CA PHE A 293 -4.50 -7.64 -19.44
C PHE A 293 -4.56 -7.26 -20.91
N THR A 294 -4.36 -5.98 -21.25
CA THR A 294 -4.38 -5.51 -22.64
C THR A 294 -3.05 -5.68 -23.37
N ASN A 295 -2.04 -6.32 -22.76
CA ASN A 295 -0.72 -6.58 -23.37
C ASN A 295 -0.12 -5.33 -24.05
N VAL A 296 -0.40 -4.14 -23.51
CA VAL A 296 0.10 -2.89 -24.09
C VAL A 296 1.61 -2.83 -23.86
N ASN A 297 2.37 -2.68 -24.95
CA ASN A 297 3.82 -2.52 -24.88
C ASN A 297 4.15 -1.27 -24.04
N PHE A 298 5.06 -1.41 -23.07
CA PHE A 298 5.61 -0.26 -22.32
C PHE A 298 6.34 0.73 -23.21
N ASN A 299 6.70 0.31 -24.43
CA ASN A 299 7.39 1.12 -25.41
C ASN A 299 6.62 2.36 -25.88
N ASN A 300 5.35 2.57 -25.51
CA ASN A 300 4.58 3.74 -25.97
C ASN A 300 3.77 4.49 -24.89
N GLY A 301 3.90 4.13 -23.60
CA GLY A 301 3.17 4.80 -22.53
C GLY A 301 3.79 4.59 -21.15
N THR A 302 4.40 5.64 -20.60
CA THR A 302 4.82 5.67 -19.20
C THR A 302 3.59 5.52 -18.31
N ILE A 303 3.67 4.68 -17.26
CA ILE A 303 2.62 4.62 -16.24
C ILE A 303 2.50 6.02 -15.64
N LYS A 304 1.33 6.65 -15.83
CA LYS A 304 1.06 7.96 -15.27
C LYS A 304 0.27 7.80 -13.98
N PRO A 305 0.50 8.66 -12.98
CA PRO A 305 -0.23 8.60 -11.73
C PRO A 305 -1.74 8.58 -11.94
N TRP A 306 -2.43 7.72 -11.21
CA TRP A 306 -3.88 7.52 -11.27
C TRP A 306 -4.43 7.32 -9.86
N SER A 307 -5.72 7.59 -9.64
CA SER A 307 -6.30 7.52 -8.29
C SER A 307 -6.37 6.08 -7.80
N MET A 308 -5.58 5.78 -6.77
CA MET A 308 -5.56 4.49 -6.09
C MET A 308 -6.19 4.61 -4.70
N ARG A 309 -6.77 3.51 -4.20
CA ARG A 309 -7.17 3.37 -2.80
C ARG A 309 -6.53 2.10 -2.22
N PRO A 310 -6.38 2.01 -0.89
CA PRO A 310 -5.91 0.78 -0.27
C PRO A 310 -6.85 -0.40 -0.55
N LEU A 311 -6.29 -1.59 -0.76
CA LEU A 311 -7.02 -2.83 -0.97
C LEU A 311 -6.99 -3.65 0.31
N VAL A 312 -8.17 -4.02 0.80
CA VAL A 312 -8.35 -4.98 1.90
C VAL A 312 -9.12 -6.17 1.35
N PHE A 313 -8.61 -7.37 1.60
CA PHE A 313 -9.16 -8.59 1.03
C PHE A 313 -9.04 -9.78 2.01
N SER A 314 -9.95 -10.73 1.88
CA SER A 314 -9.95 -12.00 2.60
C SER A 314 -9.77 -13.15 1.61
N ALA A 315 -9.08 -14.20 2.05
CA ALA A 315 -8.84 -15.44 1.34
C ALA A 315 -10.09 -16.35 1.24
N GLY A 316 -11.27 -15.88 1.64
CA GLY A 316 -12.51 -16.62 1.45
C GLY A 316 -12.56 -17.97 2.19
N ALA A 317 -13.27 -18.91 1.58
CA ALA A 317 -13.52 -20.24 2.14
C ALA A 317 -12.44 -21.26 1.75
N ASP A 318 -11.72 -21.03 0.64
CA ASP A 318 -10.60 -21.87 0.21
C ASP A 318 -9.29 -21.56 0.97
N GLY A 319 -9.18 -20.37 1.56
CA GLY A 319 -7.99 -19.95 2.31
C GLY A 319 -6.85 -19.49 1.41
N GLU A 320 -7.12 -19.26 0.12
CA GLU A 320 -6.14 -18.79 -0.85
C GLU A 320 -6.50 -17.39 -1.36
N TYR A 321 -5.57 -16.44 -1.24
CA TYR A 321 -5.84 -15.06 -1.67
C TYR A 321 -5.93 -14.88 -3.18
N GLY A 322 -5.37 -15.79 -3.99
CA GLY A 322 -5.33 -15.70 -5.45
C GLY A 322 -4.61 -14.46 -6.04
N ILE A 323 -4.15 -13.51 -5.22
CA ILE A 323 -3.43 -12.29 -5.62
C ILE A 323 -2.05 -12.20 -4.97
N THR A 324 -1.13 -11.53 -5.66
CA THR A 324 0.21 -11.29 -5.15
C THR A 324 0.27 -10.02 -4.30
N THR A 325 0.74 -10.12 -3.06
CA THR A 325 1.06 -8.96 -2.20
C THR A 325 2.46 -8.41 -2.47
N ASN A 326 3.35 -9.28 -2.97
CA ASN A 326 4.72 -8.95 -3.32
C ASN A 326 4.87 -8.78 -4.85
N PRO A 327 5.70 -7.86 -5.34
CA PRO A 327 6.10 -7.83 -6.73
C PRO A 327 6.91 -9.09 -7.02
N ILE A 328 6.66 -9.64 -8.21
CA ILE A 328 7.34 -10.82 -8.73
C ILE A 328 8.18 -10.35 -9.91
N THR A 329 9.46 -10.66 -9.88
CA THR A 329 10.38 -10.33 -10.99
C THR A 329 10.01 -11.08 -12.27
N ALA A 330 10.58 -10.68 -13.40
CA ALA A 330 10.42 -11.40 -14.67
C ALA A 330 10.91 -12.86 -14.60
N ALA A 331 11.79 -13.19 -13.64
CA ALA A 331 12.24 -14.56 -13.38
C ALA A 331 11.26 -15.39 -12.55
N GLY A 332 10.10 -14.85 -12.17
CA GLY A 332 9.11 -15.55 -11.34
C GLY A 332 9.45 -15.58 -9.85
N VAL A 333 10.45 -14.79 -9.41
CA VAL A 333 10.87 -14.75 -8.00
C VAL A 333 10.10 -13.66 -7.24
N PRO A 334 9.30 -14.02 -6.20
CA PRO A 334 8.64 -13.05 -5.32
C PRO A 334 9.65 -12.29 -4.46
N MET A 335 9.51 -10.97 -4.38
CA MET A 335 10.36 -10.14 -3.53
C MET A 335 9.72 -9.94 -2.15
N ALA A 336 9.88 -10.88 -1.21
CA ALA A 336 9.27 -10.76 0.12
C ALA A 336 9.78 -9.53 0.92
N ASN A 337 11.06 -9.18 0.76
CA ASN A 337 11.75 -8.09 1.49
C ASN A 337 11.80 -6.76 0.73
N TYR A 338 10.89 -6.53 -0.22
CA TYR A 338 10.93 -5.25 -0.92
C TYR A 338 10.55 -4.08 -0.01
N ASN A 339 11.08 -2.92 -0.37
CA ASN A 339 10.88 -1.67 0.33
C ASN A 339 10.73 -0.55 -0.70
N TYR A 340 9.69 0.27 -0.54
CA TYR A 340 9.42 1.42 -1.41
C TYR A 340 10.52 2.50 -1.35
N GLN A 341 11.39 2.47 -0.33
CA GLN A 341 12.57 3.31 -0.19
C GLN A 341 13.89 2.61 -0.55
N ALA A 342 13.86 1.39 -1.10
CA ALA A 342 15.09 0.73 -1.50
C ALA A 342 15.82 1.53 -2.60
N SER A 343 17.15 1.64 -2.49
CA SER A 343 17.97 2.49 -3.36
C SER A 343 17.97 2.07 -4.83
N ASN A 344 17.66 0.80 -5.10
CA ASN A 344 17.47 0.25 -6.44
C ASN A 344 16.19 0.75 -7.13
N TRP A 345 15.22 1.28 -6.39
CA TRP A 345 13.94 1.77 -6.90
C TRP A 345 13.81 3.29 -6.82
N TRP A 346 14.86 3.96 -6.33
CA TRP A 346 14.99 5.41 -6.39
C TRP A 346 14.94 5.91 -7.82
N TRP A 347 14.46 7.15 -7.98
CA TRP A 347 14.29 7.74 -9.30
C TRP A 347 15.66 7.99 -9.97
N PRO A 348 15.93 7.49 -11.19
CA PRO A 348 17.25 7.61 -11.82
C PRO A 348 17.57 9.05 -12.26
N THR A 349 18.77 9.55 -11.94
CA THR A 349 19.25 10.86 -12.42
C THR A 349 20.01 10.74 -13.73
N THR A 350 19.29 10.46 -14.82
CA THR A 350 19.87 10.35 -16.17
C THR A 350 19.41 11.48 -17.09
N VAL A 351 20.02 11.58 -18.27
CA VAL A 351 19.63 12.55 -19.31
C VAL A 351 18.20 12.33 -19.80
N ASP A 352 17.73 11.09 -19.79
CA ASP A 352 16.39 10.73 -20.23
C ASP A 352 15.32 11.32 -19.31
N TYR A 353 15.56 11.28 -18.00
CA TYR A 353 14.63 11.82 -17.01
C TYR A 353 14.87 13.32 -16.78
N TYR A 354 16.09 13.80 -16.62
CA TYR A 354 16.31 15.19 -16.21
C TYR A 354 16.64 16.16 -17.35
N GLY A 355 16.86 15.65 -18.57
CA GLY A 355 17.08 16.46 -19.76
C GLY A 355 18.12 17.57 -19.55
N GLN A 356 17.72 18.81 -19.84
CA GLN A 356 18.57 19.99 -19.70
C GLN A 356 18.92 20.36 -18.25
N GLU A 357 18.22 19.81 -17.24
CA GLU A 357 18.52 20.07 -15.83
C GLU A 357 19.67 19.21 -15.30
N LEU A 358 20.01 18.12 -15.98
CA LEU A 358 21.02 17.15 -15.53
C LEU A 358 22.38 17.77 -15.14
N PRO A 359 22.97 18.72 -15.91
CA PRO A 359 24.32 19.23 -15.61
C PRO A 359 24.46 19.87 -14.22
N SER A 360 23.38 20.42 -13.67
CA SER A 360 23.37 21.01 -12.33
C SER A 360 22.81 20.08 -11.25
N ARG A 361 22.32 18.89 -11.62
CA ARG A 361 21.94 17.82 -10.68
C ARG A 361 23.16 16.98 -10.31
N THR A 362 24.19 17.62 -9.74
CA THR A 362 25.39 16.93 -9.26
C THR A 362 25.08 16.08 -8.03
N GLY A 363 25.86 15.00 -7.81
CA GLY A 363 25.71 14.08 -6.68
C GLY A 363 25.27 12.67 -7.07
N ASN A 364 24.38 12.06 -6.27
CA ASN A 364 23.97 10.66 -6.44
C ASN A 364 23.25 10.40 -7.78
N SER A 365 23.53 9.23 -8.36
CA SER A 365 22.95 8.72 -9.60
C SER A 365 21.45 8.37 -9.51
N THR A 366 20.88 8.41 -8.31
CA THR A 366 19.47 8.16 -8.04
C THR A 366 18.98 9.07 -6.91
N ARG A 367 17.68 9.38 -6.88
CA ARG A 367 17.04 10.21 -5.86
C ARG A 367 15.98 9.41 -5.08
N PRO A 368 16.00 9.47 -3.73
CA PRO A 368 14.97 8.86 -2.91
C PRO A 368 13.58 9.30 -3.36
N PHE A 369 12.76 8.34 -3.78
CA PHE A 369 11.41 8.57 -4.23
C PHE A 369 10.58 7.34 -3.90
N PRO A 370 9.67 7.42 -2.92
CA PRO A 370 8.68 6.39 -2.68
C PRO A 370 7.70 6.41 -3.86
N ASP A 371 7.90 5.53 -4.84
CA ASP A 371 7.02 5.44 -6.01
C ASP A 371 5.86 4.47 -5.76
N PRO A 372 4.61 4.94 -5.66
CA PRO A 372 3.47 4.06 -5.50
C PRO A 372 3.32 3.10 -6.68
N TYR A 373 3.72 3.53 -7.88
CA TYR A 373 3.45 2.84 -9.14
C TYR A 373 4.58 1.89 -9.58
N LEU A 374 5.65 1.76 -8.78
CA LEU A 374 6.77 0.83 -9.01
C LEU A 374 7.39 0.93 -10.42
N ARG A 375 7.52 2.14 -10.97
CA ARG A 375 7.92 2.37 -12.37
C ARG A 375 9.33 1.90 -12.67
N VAL A 376 10.26 2.12 -11.75
CA VAL A 376 11.65 1.63 -11.89
C VAL A 376 11.68 0.11 -11.90
N PHE A 377 10.93 -0.53 -11.00
CA PHE A 377 10.79 -1.98 -10.96
C PHE A 377 10.22 -2.54 -12.28
N VAL A 378 9.15 -1.92 -12.78
CA VAL A 378 8.53 -2.30 -14.06
C VAL A 378 9.54 -2.19 -15.21
N ASN A 379 10.26 -1.07 -15.31
CA ASN A 379 11.26 -0.86 -16.35
C ASN A 379 12.42 -1.88 -16.29
N SER A 380 12.81 -2.30 -15.09
CA SER A 380 13.86 -3.32 -14.90
C SER A 380 13.41 -4.75 -15.20
N ASN A 381 12.10 -5.00 -15.38
CA ASN A 381 11.52 -6.33 -15.60
C ASN A 381 10.78 -6.41 -16.96
N LEU A 382 11.24 -5.64 -17.94
CA LEU A 382 10.75 -5.70 -19.31
C LEU A 382 11.41 -6.87 -20.07
N ASN A 383 10.59 -7.67 -20.76
CA ASN A 383 11.01 -8.66 -21.74
C ASN A 383 10.43 -8.24 -23.09
N ASN A 384 11.28 -7.94 -24.08
CA ASN A 384 10.88 -7.42 -25.39
C ASN A 384 9.93 -6.19 -25.33
N GLY A 385 10.11 -5.32 -24.33
CA GLY A 385 9.27 -4.13 -24.14
C GLY A 385 7.91 -4.39 -23.48
N GLN A 386 7.68 -5.61 -22.98
CA GLN A 386 6.51 -6.01 -22.21
C GLN A 386 6.92 -6.34 -20.78
N PHE A 387 6.16 -5.90 -19.78
CA PHE A 387 6.45 -6.26 -18.39
C PHE A 387 6.15 -7.74 -18.17
N ALA A 388 7.18 -8.50 -17.84
CA ALA A 388 7.09 -9.93 -17.61
C ALA A 388 7.02 -10.29 -16.11
N GLY A 389 7.01 -9.29 -15.23
CA GLY A 389 6.83 -9.46 -13.79
C GLY A 389 5.36 -9.49 -13.34
N ARG A 390 5.17 -9.35 -12.03
CA ARG A 390 3.87 -9.07 -11.41
C ARG A 390 3.96 -7.90 -10.44
N LEU A 391 2.89 -7.11 -10.37
CA LEU A 391 2.74 -6.00 -9.43
C LEU A 391 1.81 -6.39 -8.27
N PRO A 392 1.95 -5.74 -7.09
CA PRO A 392 1.04 -5.95 -5.98
C PRO A 392 -0.43 -5.78 -6.39
N GLY A 393 -1.26 -6.76 -6.03
CA GLY A 393 -2.67 -6.83 -6.36
C GLY A 393 -3.00 -7.63 -7.64
N GLN A 394 -2.01 -8.06 -8.43
CA GLN A 394 -2.26 -8.91 -9.60
C GLN A 394 -2.63 -10.34 -9.22
N PRO A 395 -3.51 -11.01 -9.99
CA PRO A 395 -3.73 -12.45 -9.86
C PRO A 395 -2.45 -13.27 -10.02
N LEU A 396 -2.34 -14.36 -9.25
CA LEU A 396 -1.25 -15.31 -9.36
C LEU A 396 -1.33 -16.12 -10.67
N PRO A 397 -0.21 -16.62 -11.23
CA PRO A 397 -0.21 -17.33 -12.51
C PRO A 397 -0.64 -18.81 -12.43
N THR A 398 -1.35 -19.24 -11.39
CA THR A 398 -1.84 -20.62 -11.29
C THR A 398 -2.97 -20.86 -12.31
N THR A 399 -3.08 -22.09 -12.82
CA THR A 399 -4.14 -22.50 -13.76
C THR A 399 -5.57 -22.38 -13.17
N THR A 400 -5.65 -22.11 -11.87
CA THR A 400 -6.85 -21.98 -11.04
C THR A 400 -7.05 -20.59 -10.45
N SER A 401 -6.13 -19.63 -10.67
CA SER A 401 -6.16 -18.30 -10.07
C SER A 401 -7.47 -17.54 -10.22
N VAL A 402 -8.16 -17.66 -11.37
CA VAL A 402 -9.48 -17.03 -11.55
C VAL A 402 -10.56 -17.70 -10.68
N ASN A 403 -10.44 -19.01 -10.46
CA ASN A 403 -11.33 -19.76 -9.56
C ASN A 403 -11.01 -19.44 -8.09
N GLU A 404 -9.73 -19.31 -7.73
CA GLU A 404 -9.25 -18.89 -6.39
C GLU A 404 -9.71 -17.47 -6.04
N LEU A 405 -10.02 -16.61 -7.03
CA LEU A 405 -10.58 -15.28 -6.78
C LEU A 405 -12.11 -15.25 -6.63
N THR A 406 -12.80 -16.37 -6.88
CA THR A 406 -14.26 -16.41 -6.98
C THR A 406 -14.95 -16.26 -5.63
N ASP A 407 -14.34 -16.74 -4.56
CA ASP A 407 -14.89 -16.69 -3.20
C ASP A 407 -14.30 -15.57 -2.34
N ASN A 408 -13.19 -14.97 -2.79
CA ASN A 408 -12.54 -13.83 -2.18
C ASN A 408 -13.48 -12.64 -2.02
N ILE A 409 -13.27 -11.92 -0.93
CA ILE A 409 -14.07 -10.75 -0.54
C ILE A 409 -13.12 -9.60 -0.41
N ASN A 410 -13.37 -8.50 -1.12
CA ASN A 410 -12.58 -7.29 -1.01
C ASN A 410 -13.45 -6.04 -0.79
N ASN A 411 -12.81 -4.96 -0.37
CA ASN A 411 -13.50 -3.69 -0.10
C ASN A 411 -14.11 -3.06 -1.37
N TYR A 412 -13.46 -3.17 -2.53
CA TYR A 412 -13.98 -2.62 -3.79
C TYR A 412 -15.35 -3.21 -4.17
N GLN A 413 -15.49 -4.54 -4.12
CA GLN A 413 -16.74 -5.24 -4.41
C GLN A 413 -17.87 -4.87 -3.43
N LEU A 414 -17.54 -4.59 -2.18
CA LEU A 414 -18.54 -4.23 -1.16
C LEU A 414 -19.13 -2.83 -1.39
N GLN A 415 -18.38 -1.94 -2.03
CA GLN A 415 -18.87 -0.61 -2.39
C GLN A 415 -19.83 -0.65 -3.60
N VAL A 416 -19.85 -1.75 -4.37
CA VAL A 416 -20.69 -1.93 -5.57
C VAL A 416 -22.05 -2.59 -5.25
N SER A 417 -22.29 -3.09 -4.03
CA SER A 417 -23.58 -3.73 -3.71
C SER A 417 -24.77 -2.74 -3.65
N PRO A 418 -25.95 -3.16 -4.12
CA PRO A 418 -26.87 -2.31 -4.87
C PRO A 418 -27.71 -1.38 -4.00
N ARG A 419 -28.04 -0.23 -4.57
CA ARG A 419 -29.24 0.53 -4.23
C ARG A 419 -30.51 -0.26 -4.53
#